data_AF-A0A947S8G6-F1
#
_entry.id   AF-A0A947S8G6-F1
#
_cell.length_a   1.000
_cell.length_b   1.000
_cell.length_c   1.000
_cell.angle_alpha   90.00
_cell.angle_beta   90.00
_cell.angle_gamma   90.00
#
_symmetry.space_group_name_H-M   'P 1'
#
loop_
_entity.id
_entity.type
_entity.pdbx_description
1 polymer ?
#
loop_
_entity_poly.entity_id
_entity_poly.type
_entity_poly.pdbx_seq_one_letter_code
_entity_poly.pdbx_strand_id
1 'polypeptide(L)'
;MEIKGYFDEGKPMIGICLEGSEDSIDVLVDTGFNGELMLTKEKIEELSLTFIGDDEYMTASGDVVPTTVHMALIKWFGRTRKKLS
;
A
#
# COMPACT_ATOMS: atom_id res chain seq x y z
N MET A 1 -8.47 15.91 4.70
CA MET A 1 -8.40 15.38 3.32
C MET A 1 -9.52 14.38 3.14
N GLU A 2 -10.37 14.61 2.16
CA GLU A 2 -11.41 13.66 1.73
C GLU A 2 -10.74 12.60 0.85
N ILE A 3 -10.91 11.31 1.15
CA ILE A 3 -10.43 10.24 0.25
C ILE A 3 -11.42 10.19 -0.91
N LYS A 4 -10.93 10.46 -2.12
CA LYS A 4 -11.72 10.34 -3.34
C LYS A 4 -11.47 8.95 -3.92
N GLY A 5 -12.55 8.16 -3.98
CA GLY A 5 -12.57 6.91 -4.72
C GLY A 5 -13.12 7.11 -6.12
N TYR A 6 -12.66 6.31 -7.06
CA TYR A 6 -13.15 6.26 -8.42
C TYR A 6 -13.03 4.84 -8.97
N PHE A 7 -13.62 4.60 -10.14
CA PHE A 7 -13.42 3.36 -10.87
C PHE A 7 -12.53 3.62 -12.08
N ASP A 8 -11.52 2.78 -12.27
CA ASP A 8 -10.67 2.76 -13.46
C ASP A 8 -10.75 1.38 -14.10
N GLU A 9 -11.22 1.32 -15.35
CA GLU A 9 -11.48 0.05 -16.05
C GLU A 9 -12.29 -0.98 -15.22
N GLY A 10 -13.25 -0.48 -14.42
CA GLY A 10 -14.08 -1.30 -13.53
C GLY A 10 -13.41 -1.72 -12.21
N LYS A 11 -12.17 -1.28 -11.95
CA LYS A 11 -11.44 -1.54 -10.71
C LYS A 11 -11.66 -0.40 -9.71
N PRO A 12 -11.98 -0.69 -8.43
CA PRO A 12 -12.15 0.34 -7.42
C PRO A 12 -10.79 0.90 -6.98
N MET A 13 -10.56 2.18 -7.24
CA MET A 13 -9.33 2.88 -6.94
C MET A 13 -9.56 3.94 -5.86
N ILE A 14 -8.54 4.18 -5.04
CA ILE A 14 -8.51 5.29 -4.09
C ILE A 14 -7.13 5.95 -4.09
N GLY A 15 -7.11 7.28 -3.98
CA GLY A 15 -5.88 8.04 -3.77
C GLY A 15 -5.49 8.04 -2.28
N ILE A 16 -4.27 7.61 -1.96
CA ILE A 16 -3.74 7.57 -0.60
C ILE A 16 -2.46 8.40 -0.50
N CYS A 17 -2.22 9.06 0.63
CA CYS A 17 -0.96 9.77 0.88
C CYS A 17 -0.13 9.02 1.90
N LEU A 18 1.15 8.87 1.62
CA LEU A 18 2.14 8.35 2.56
C LEU A 18 2.84 9.52 3.24
N GLU A 19 3.17 9.36 4.52
CA GLU A 19 3.93 10.36 5.26
C GLU A 19 5.30 10.56 4.62
N GLY A 20 5.68 11.82 4.39
CA GLY A 20 6.87 12.18 3.62
C GLY A 20 6.62 12.44 2.13
N SER A 21 5.44 12.06 1.61
CA SER A 21 5.01 12.40 0.24
C SER A 21 3.93 13.49 0.26
N GLU A 22 4.05 14.47 -0.64
CA GLU A 22 2.97 15.43 -0.93
C GLU A 22 1.98 14.87 -1.96
N ASP A 23 2.45 13.94 -2.80
CA ASP A 23 1.65 13.32 -3.85
C ASP A 23 0.85 12.13 -3.31
N SER A 24 -0.39 12.03 -3.78
CA SER A 24 -1.20 10.83 -3.59
C SER A 24 -0.80 9.76 -4.60
N ILE A 25 -0.77 8.51 -4.15
CA ILE A 25 -0.68 7.35 -5.02
C ILE A 25 -2.05 6.68 -5.14
N ASP A 26 -2.42 6.29 -6.36
CA ASP A 26 -3.64 5.53 -6.58
C ASP A 26 -3.40 4.06 -6.30
N VAL A 27 -4.25 3.47 -5.45
CA VAL A 27 -4.17 2.07 -5.06
C VAL A 27 -5.50 1.37 -5.32
N LEU A 28 -5.39 0.09 -5.66
CA LEU A 28 -6.54 -0.80 -5.82
C LEU A 28 -7.12 -1.17 -4.46
N VAL A 29 -8.45 -1.08 -4.32
CA VAL A 29 -9.17 -1.67 -3.18
C VAL A 29 -9.41 -3.14 -3.47
N ASP A 30 -8.58 -4.01 -2.90
CA ASP A 30 -8.67 -5.46 -3.07
C ASP A 30 -9.14 -6.14 -1.78
N THR A 31 -10.41 -6.58 -1.77
CA THR A 31 -10.98 -7.31 -0.63
C THR A 31 -10.51 -8.76 -0.53
N GLY A 32 -9.88 -9.30 -1.57
CA GLY A 32 -9.24 -10.61 -1.57
C GLY A 32 -7.81 -10.60 -1.02
N PHE A 33 -7.23 -9.41 -0.83
CA PHE A 33 -5.91 -9.21 -0.24
C PHE A 33 -6.01 -9.10 1.29
N ASN A 34 -5.22 -9.91 2.00
CA ASN A 34 -5.20 -9.96 3.46
C ASN A 34 -3.94 -9.32 4.08
N GLY A 35 -3.09 -8.70 3.26
CA GLY A 35 -1.95 -7.90 3.72
C GLY A 35 -2.33 -6.45 4.04
N GLU A 36 -1.32 -5.59 4.18
CA GLU A 36 -1.52 -4.16 4.48
C GLU A 36 -1.61 -3.32 3.19
N LEU A 37 -0.46 -3.07 2.56
CA LEU A 37 -0.33 -2.31 1.33
C LEU A 37 0.78 -2.95 0.50
N MET A 38 0.46 -3.35 -0.73
CA MET A 38 1.44 -3.84 -1.69
C MET A 38 1.84 -2.71 -2.62
N LEU A 39 3.13 -2.44 -2.74
CA LEU A 39 3.70 -1.44 -3.66
C LEU A 39 4.70 -2.11 -4.59
N THR A 40 4.89 -1.53 -5.78
CA THR A 40 5.98 -1.96 -6.64
C THR A 40 7.32 -1.55 -6.04
N LYS A 41 8.39 -2.25 -6.43
CA LYS A 41 9.75 -1.93 -5.98
C LYS A 41 10.15 -0.51 -6.33
N GLU A 42 9.80 -0.05 -7.53
CA GLU A 42 10.07 1.31 -7.99
C GLU A 42 9.42 2.34 -7.05
N LYS A 43 8.18 2.09 -6.61
CA LYS A 43 7.48 3.01 -5.72
C LYS A 43 8.09 3.02 -4.31
N ILE A 44 8.52 1.87 -3.81
CA ILE A 44 9.24 1.76 -2.52
C ILE A 44 10.54 2.58 -2.56
N GLU A 45 11.30 2.47 -3.65
CA GLU A 45 12.56 3.21 -3.85
C GLU A 45 12.33 4.72 -3.99
N GLU A 46 11.34 5.12 -4.79
CA GLU A 46 10.94 6.53 -4.97
C GLU A 46 10.57 7.19 -3.63
N LEU A 47 9.86 6.46 -2.78
CA LEU A 47 9.42 6.94 -1.47
C LEU A 47 10.48 6.78 -0.37
N SER A 48 11.62 6.16 -0.68
CA SER A 48 12.70 5.86 0.28
C SER A 48 12.19 5.19 1.57
N LEU A 49 11.27 4.22 1.43
CA LEU A 49 10.68 3.55 2.58
C LEU A 49 11.75 2.75 3.34
N THR A 50 11.57 2.69 4.66
CA THR A 50 12.53 1.99 5.54
C THR A 50 12.25 0.50 5.52
N PHE A 51 13.20 -0.30 5.03
CA PHE A 51 13.16 -1.76 5.16
C PHE A 51 13.13 -2.18 6.63
N ILE A 52 12.23 -3.11 6.98
CA ILE A 52 12.08 -3.62 8.35
C ILE A 52 12.15 -5.14 8.46
N GLY A 53 12.23 -5.87 7.35
CA GLY A 53 12.39 -7.32 7.34
C GLY A 53 11.86 -7.96 6.07
N ASP A 54 11.86 -9.29 6.05
CA ASP A 54 11.34 -10.11 4.97
C ASP A 54 10.12 -10.90 5.47
N ASP A 55 9.20 -11.21 4.56
CA ASP A 55 8.02 -12.03 4.82
C ASP A 55 7.69 -12.87 3.57
N GLU A 56 6.75 -13.81 3.69
CA GLU A 56 6.24 -14.62 2.59
C GLU A 56 4.79 -14.22 2.25
N TYR A 57 4.50 -14.02 0.97
CA TYR A 57 3.17 -13.71 0.50
C TYR A 57 2.66 -14.79 -0.46
N MET A 58 1.43 -15.26 -0.24
CA MET A 58 0.75 -16.17 -1.15
C MET A 58 -0.05 -15.38 -2.18
N THR A 59 0.29 -15.59 -3.45
CA THR A 59 -0.41 -14.99 -4.59
C THR A 59 -1.77 -15.62 -4.84
N ALA A 60 -2.59 -14.97 -5.66
CA ALA A 60 -3.89 -15.50 -6.06
C ALA A 60 -3.83 -16.84 -6.82
N SER A 61 -2.68 -17.19 -7.42
CA SER A 61 -2.43 -18.50 -8.04
C SER A 61 -2.03 -19.59 -7.03
N GLY A 62 -1.81 -19.23 -5.76
CA GLY A 62 -1.34 -20.14 -4.71
C GLY A 62 0.18 -20.21 -4.57
N ASP A 63 0.93 -19.49 -5.41
CA ASP A 63 2.38 -19.43 -5.31
C ASP A 63 2.82 -18.62 -4.09
N VAL A 64 3.80 -19.12 -3.34
CA VAL A 64 4.42 -18.40 -2.22
C VAL A 64 5.64 -17.65 -2.73
N VAL A 65 5.67 -16.34 -2.49
CA VAL A 65 6.71 -15.44 -2.98
C VAL A 65 7.35 -14.72 -1.79
N PRO A 66 8.68 -14.77 -1.64
CA PRO A 66 9.38 -13.96 -0.64
C PRO A 66 9.27 -12.48 -0.99
N THR A 67 8.96 -11.65 0.00
CA THR A 67 8.76 -10.21 -0.16
C THR A 67 9.47 -9.43 0.93
N THR A 68 9.90 -8.22 0.61
CA THR A 68 10.48 -7.29 1.57
C THR A 68 9.38 -6.44 2.21
N VAL A 69 9.42 -6.32 3.53
CA VAL A 69 8.50 -5.48 4.30
C VAL A 69 9.17 -4.15 4.61
N HIS A 70 8.41 -3.06 4.39
CA HIS A 70 8.86 -1.70 4.62
C HIS A 70 7.90 -0.95 5.54
N MET A 71 8.43 -0.04 6.35
CA MET A 71 7.65 0.84 7.21
C MET A 71 7.11 2.02 6.40
N ALA A 72 5.80 2.21 6.44
CA ALA A 72 5.14 3.38 5.88
C ALA A 72 4.03 3.85 6.83
N LEU A 73 3.76 5.14 6.82
CA LEU A 73 2.66 5.74 7.58
C LEU A 73 1.64 6.30 6.60
N ILE A 74 0.45 5.70 6.58
CA ILE A 74 -0.60 6.07 5.65
C ILE A 74 -1.48 7.15 6.29
N LYS A 75 -1.67 8.27 5.58
CA LYS A 75 -2.64 9.32 5.95
C LYS A 75 -4.00 8.96 5.36
N TRP A 76 -4.91 8.49 6.22
CA TRP A 76 -6.24 8.03 5.87
C TRP A 76 -7.33 8.96 6.41
N PHE A 77 -8.16 9.57 5.56
CA PHE A 77 -9.22 10.52 5.97
C PHE A 77 -8.73 11.63 6.92
N GLY A 78 -7.51 12.13 6.73
CA GLY A 78 -6.89 13.11 7.62
C GLY A 78 -6.40 12.56 8.98
N ARG A 79 -6.33 11.23 9.15
CA ARG A 79 -5.74 10.56 10.31
C ARG A 79 -4.58 9.67 9.87
N THR A 80 -3.42 9.80 10.49
CA THR A 80 -2.34 8.83 10.30
C THR A 80 -2.70 7.54 11.03
N ARG A 81 -2.68 6.41 10.33
CA ARG A 81 -2.81 5.09 10.97
C ARG A 81 -1.45 4.41 10.99
N LYS A 82 -1.02 4.02 12.19
CA LYS A 82 0.08 3.09 12.41
C LYS A 82 -0.55 1.81 12.95
N LYS A 83 -0.40 0.69 12.24
CA LYS A 83 -0.73 -0.61 12.84
C LYS A 83 0.47 -1.01 13.70
N LEU A 84 0.29 -0.94 15.01
CA LEU A 84 1.18 -1.60 15.95
C LEU A 84 0.71 -3.06 16.00
N SER A 85 1.56 -3.98 15.55
CA SER A 85 1.41 -5.41 15.84
C SER A 85 1.23 -5.64 17.33
#